data_AF-A0AAN5D209-F1
#
_entry.id   AF-A0AAN5D209-F1
#
_cell.length_a   1.000
_cell.length_b   1.000
_cell.length_c   1.000
_cell.angle_alpha   90.00
_cell.angle_beta   90.00
_cell.angle_gamma   90.00
#
_symmetry.space_group_name_H-M   'P 1'
#
loop_
_entity.id
_entity.type
_entity.pdbx_description
1 polymer ?
#
loop_
_entity_poly.entity_id
_entity_poly.type
_entity_poly.pdbx_seq_one_letter_code
_entity_poly.pdbx_strand_id
1 'polypeptide(L)'
;EMTYDSDSERQRTYDEIMLYVPGPMRNERDEWIMEHNEFDPGWEMTVQMEHDLQEIRPYYVSCVLRNIDLTGDKCRKFINLQSKIHTKECKDRRLAAVATHDLEKVALPVRYCRRDTRSHEMTARKEKEAVNLHSLLWEEDPTEKKRMAVDRYRHHLSGLDSVPVTEANDGSIITLHPVTNCEQTRISSSTSSVLVEVTSSVSVDACYRVVDVLVERTFLICPQMTVHQMKVIDNEGNSQHEFTYDL
;
A
#
# COMPACT_ATOMS: atom_id res chain seq x y z
N GLU A 1 -7.40 43.03 10.52
CA GLU A 1 -6.73 41.77 10.12
C GLU A 1 -7.80 40.71 9.96
N MET A 2 -8.06 40.23 8.75
CA MET A 2 -8.97 39.12 8.54
C MET A 2 -8.18 37.83 8.75
N THR A 3 -8.37 37.21 9.92
CA THR A 3 -7.86 35.87 10.20
C THR A 3 -8.61 34.88 9.31
N TYR A 4 -7.95 34.41 8.26
CA TYR A 4 -8.40 33.29 7.44
C TYR A 4 -8.35 32.05 8.33
N ASP A 5 -9.52 31.63 8.83
CA ASP A 5 -9.64 30.44 9.66
C ASP A 5 -9.62 29.19 8.76
N SER A 6 -8.39 28.76 8.44
CA SER A 6 -8.12 27.58 7.60
C SER A 6 -8.68 26.28 8.18
N ASP A 7 -8.98 26.25 9.47
CA ASP A 7 -9.55 25.09 10.13
C ASP A 7 -11.07 25.02 9.90
N SER A 8 -11.77 26.16 9.84
CA SER A 8 -13.19 26.22 9.47
C SER A 8 -13.47 25.82 8.02
N GLU A 9 -12.56 26.17 7.09
CA GLU A 9 -12.69 25.84 5.66
C GLU A 9 -12.31 24.36 5.40
N ARG A 10 -11.32 23.84 6.15
CA ARG A 10 -11.03 22.40 6.20
C ARG A 10 -12.17 21.59 6.80
N GLN A 11 -12.81 22.08 7.86
CA GLN A 11 -13.95 21.41 8.48
C GLN A 11 -15.16 21.40 7.54
N ARG A 12 -15.46 22.51 6.87
CA ARG A 12 -16.53 22.53 5.84
C ARG A 12 -16.24 21.62 4.66
N THR A 13 -14.99 21.61 4.18
CA THR A 13 -14.59 20.69 3.10
C THR A 13 -14.69 19.24 3.57
N TYR A 14 -14.32 18.95 4.83
CA TYR A 14 -14.48 17.63 5.44
C TYR A 14 -15.97 17.25 5.55
N ASP A 15 -16.83 18.13 6.05
CA ASP A 15 -18.26 17.91 6.21
C ASP A 15 -18.98 17.77 4.85
N GLU A 16 -18.57 18.52 3.81
CA GLU A 16 -19.04 18.37 2.42
C GLU A 16 -18.57 17.06 1.79
N ILE A 17 -17.39 16.55 2.14
CA ILE A 17 -16.89 15.24 1.71
C ILE A 17 -17.68 14.11 2.41
N MET A 18 -17.96 14.26 3.71
CA MET A 18 -18.74 13.30 4.50
C MET A 18 -20.22 13.21 4.09
N LEU A 19 -20.71 14.14 3.25
CA LEU A 19 -22.04 14.06 2.62
C LEU A 19 -22.08 13.12 1.40
N TYR A 20 -20.94 12.78 0.80
CA TYR A 20 -20.81 11.94 -0.40
C TYR A 20 -19.97 10.67 -0.18
N VAL A 21 -19.50 10.46 1.04
CA VAL A 21 -18.80 9.26 1.49
C VAL A 21 -19.69 8.66 2.57
N PRO A 22 -20.25 7.43 2.41
CA PRO A 22 -20.86 6.75 3.54
C PRO A 22 -19.77 6.67 4.60
N GLY A 23 -20.10 7.12 5.80
CA GLY A 23 -19.13 7.48 6.83
C GLY A 23 -18.10 6.40 7.18
N PRO A 24 -17.13 6.71 8.04
CA PRO A 24 -16.15 5.73 8.49
C PRO A 24 -16.89 4.50 9.02
N MET A 25 -16.48 3.30 8.57
CA MET A 25 -17.10 1.98 8.79
C MET A 25 -16.94 1.49 10.23
N ARG A 26 -17.23 2.39 11.16
CA ARG A 26 -17.07 2.25 12.58
C ARG A 26 -18.42 2.45 13.23
N ASN A 27 -18.77 1.55 14.14
CA ASN A 27 -19.98 1.67 14.91
C ASN A 27 -19.88 2.86 15.89
N GLU A 28 -20.95 3.09 16.64
CA GLU A 28 -21.05 4.12 17.69
C GLU A 28 -19.99 4.00 18.80
N ARG A 29 -19.21 2.90 18.81
CA ARG A 29 -18.13 2.60 19.74
C ARG A 29 -16.74 2.69 19.11
N ASP A 30 -16.65 3.20 17.87
CA ASP A 30 -15.40 3.31 17.11
C ASP A 30 -14.79 1.94 16.72
N GLU A 31 -15.61 0.88 16.68
CA GLU A 31 -15.23 -0.49 16.31
C GLU A 31 -15.61 -0.79 14.86
N TRP A 32 -14.79 -1.57 14.15
CA TRP A 32 -15.05 -2.00 12.78
C TRP A 32 -16.36 -2.78 12.65
N ILE A 33 -17.25 -2.35 11.77
CA ILE A 33 -18.43 -3.13 11.40
C ILE A 33 -18.02 -4.07 10.26
N MET A 34 -17.86 -5.34 10.61
CA MET A 34 -17.66 -6.44 9.68
C MET A 34 -19.03 -7.05 9.38
N GLU A 35 -19.68 -6.67 8.29
CA GLU A 35 -20.71 -7.54 7.74
C GLU A 35 -20.01 -8.68 7.01
N HIS A 36 -20.25 -9.92 7.44
CA HIS A 36 -19.86 -11.11 6.69
C HIS A 36 -20.63 -11.13 5.36
N ASN A 37 -20.16 -10.36 4.39
CA ASN A 37 -20.58 -10.51 3.02
C ASN A 37 -19.85 -11.72 2.43
N GLU A 38 -20.60 -12.63 1.81
CA GLU A 38 -20.11 -13.75 1.01
C GLU A 38 -19.40 -13.23 -0.26
N PHE A 39 -18.35 -12.44 -0.08
CA PHE A 39 -17.53 -11.91 -1.15
C PHE A 39 -16.46 -12.94 -1.49
N ASP A 40 -16.70 -13.73 -2.53
CA ASP A 40 -15.69 -14.58 -3.17
C ASP A 40 -15.18 -13.88 -4.43
N PRO A 41 -14.07 -13.12 -4.36
CA PRO A 41 -13.58 -12.35 -5.49
C PRO A 41 -12.85 -13.20 -6.55
N GLY A 42 -12.84 -14.53 -6.38
CA GLY A 42 -12.10 -15.46 -7.22
C GLY A 42 -10.61 -15.49 -6.89
N TRP A 43 -9.92 -16.51 -7.43
CA TRP A 43 -8.50 -16.78 -7.14
C TRP A 43 -7.56 -15.61 -7.47
N GLU A 44 -7.83 -14.86 -8.55
CA GLU A 44 -6.97 -13.74 -8.98
C GLU A 44 -6.94 -12.59 -7.97
N MET A 45 -8.01 -12.40 -7.20
CA MET A 45 -8.10 -11.34 -6.18
C MET A 45 -7.66 -11.81 -4.79
N THR A 46 -6.81 -12.83 -4.76
CA THR A 46 -6.25 -13.41 -3.53
C THR A 46 -4.82 -12.95 -3.31
N VAL A 47 -4.47 -12.69 -2.05
CA VAL A 47 -3.08 -12.54 -1.59
C VAL A 47 -2.74 -13.72 -0.69
N GLN A 48 -1.73 -14.49 -1.06
CA GLN A 48 -1.20 -15.55 -0.21
C GLN A 48 -0.18 -14.97 0.76
N MET A 49 -0.37 -15.14 2.06
CA MET A 49 0.51 -14.67 3.12
C MET A 49 1.25 -15.83 3.78
N GLU A 50 2.58 -15.80 3.75
CA GLU A 50 3.42 -16.81 4.42
C GLU A 50 3.54 -16.52 5.94
N HIS A 51 3.55 -17.56 6.77
CA HIS A 51 3.57 -17.44 8.24
C HIS A 51 4.90 -16.93 8.82
N ASP A 52 6.00 -16.97 8.07
CA ASP A 52 7.35 -16.62 8.54
C ASP A 52 7.62 -15.10 8.61
N LEU A 53 6.58 -14.31 8.32
CA LEU A 53 6.59 -12.85 8.39
C LEU A 53 6.24 -12.30 9.79
N GLN A 54 5.81 -13.17 10.71
CA GLN A 54 5.34 -12.79 12.05
C GLN A 54 6.39 -12.01 12.86
N GLU A 55 7.67 -12.36 12.68
CA GLU A 55 8.78 -11.75 13.41
C GLU A 55 9.30 -10.44 12.78
N ILE A 56 8.86 -10.10 11.57
CA ILE A 56 9.37 -8.93 10.84
C ILE A 56 8.27 -7.89 10.62
N ARG A 57 7.18 -8.30 9.98
CA ARG A 57 6.08 -7.39 9.58
C ARG A 57 4.77 -8.19 9.40
N PRO A 58 4.14 -8.61 10.51
CA PRO A 58 3.02 -9.57 10.53
C PRO A 58 1.72 -9.10 9.88
N TYR A 59 1.52 -7.80 9.68
CA TYR A 59 0.21 -7.29 9.28
C TYR A 59 0.24 -6.84 7.82
N TYR A 60 -0.71 -7.35 7.03
CA TYR A 60 -0.86 -7.06 5.61
C TYR A 60 -2.34 -6.89 5.27
N VAL A 61 -2.66 -5.82 4.57
CA VAL A 61 -4.01 -5.46 4.10
C VAL A 61 -3.89 -5.04 2.64
N SER A 62 -4.82 -5.47 1.78
CA SER A 62 -4.78 -5.10 0.35
C SER A 62 -6.15 -4.92 -0.27
N CYS A 63 -6.27 -3.91 -1.12
CA CYS A 63 -7.47 -3.63 -1.90
C CYS A 63 -7.09 -3.18 -3.31
N VAL A 64 -8.08 -3.12 -4.19
CA VAL A 64 -7.97 -2.63 -5.56
C VAL A 64 -8.85 -1.41 -5.70
N LEU A 65 -8.27 -0.30 -6.18
CA LEU A 65 -9.02 0.85 -6.65
C LEU A 65 -9.26 0.66 -8.16
N ARG A 66 -10.51 0.57 -8.61
CA ARG A 66 -10.86 0.49 -10.05
C ARG A 66 -11.45 1.80 -10.53
N ASN A 67 -11.49 1.97 -11.86
CA ASN A 67 -12.05 3.15 -12.54
C ASN A 67 -11.37 4.47 -12.14
N ILE A 68 -10.09 4.42 -11.81
CA ILE A 68 -9.35 5.62 -11.44
C ILE A 68 -8.99 6.42 -12.71
N ASP A 69 -9.10 7.75 -12.64
CA ASP A 69 -8.69 8.63 -13.73
C ASP A 69 -7.47 9.44 -13.28
N LEU A 70 -6.29 9.02 -13.72
CA LEU A 70 -5.04 9.70 -13.40
C LEU A 70 -4.55 10.64 -14.50
N THR A 71 -5.41 11.04 -15.43
CA THR A 71 -5.04 11.97 -16.50
C THR A 71 -4.73 13.38 -15.97
N GLY A 72 -3.98 14.15 -16.77
CA GLY A 72 -3.55 15.51 -16.43
C GLY A 72 -2.75 15.56 -15.13
N ASP A 73 -3.21 16.38 -14.18
CA ASP A 73 -2.53 16.61 -12.91
C ASP A 73 -2.86 15.59 -11.82
N LYS A 74 -3.85 14.71 -12.05
CA LYS A 74 -4.35 13.76 -11.05
C LYS A 74 -3.31 12.71 -10.67
N CYS A 75 -2.54 12.17 -11.64
CA CYS A 75 -1.42 11.27 -11.37
C CYS A 75 -0.41 11.87 -10.38
N ARG A 76 -0.01 13.13 -10.60
CA ARG A 76 0.92 13.84 -9.71
C ARG A 76 0.32 14.05 -8.33
N LYS A 77 -0.98 14.41 -8.24
CA LYS A 77 -1.69 14.55 -6.96
C LYS A 77 -1.74 13.22 -6.20
N PHE A 78 -2.01 12.11 -6.88
CA PHE A 78 -2.05 10.77 -6.28
C PHE A 78 -0.67 10.34 -5.74
N ILE A 79 0.41 10.52 -6.50
CA ILE A 79 1.78 10.23 -6.04
C ILE A 79 2.17 11.11 -4.82
N ASN A 80 1.79 12.39 -4.86
CA ASN A 80 2.03 13.30 -3.73
C ASN A 80 1.20 12.93 -2.49
N LEU A 81 -0.03 12.42 -2.67
CA LEU A 81 -0.88 11.93 -1.59
C LEU A 81 -0.20 10.77 -0.87
N GLN A 82 0.29 9.76 -1.61
CA GLN A 82 1.04 8.64 -1.02
C GLN A 82 2.23 9.11 -0.18
N SER A 83 2.99 10.09 -0.70
CA SER A 83 4.15 10.64 0.00
C SER A 83 3.75 11.34 1.30
N LYS A 84 2.63 12.06 1.32
CA LYS A 84 2.09 12.70 2.53
C LYS A 84 1.59 11.69 3.56
N ILE A 85 0.91 10.63 3.12
CA ILE A 85 0.46 9.53 3.99
C ILE A 85 1.66 8.83 4.60
N HIS A 86 2.72 8.57 3.82
CA HIS A 86 3.97 7.99 4.33
C HIS A 86 4.61 8.81 5.45
N THR A 87 4.65 10.14 5.32
CA THR A 87 5.23 11.01 6.37
C THR A 87 4.32 11.14 7.58
N LYS A 88 2.99 11.27 7.39
CA LYS A 88 2.05 11.53 8.49
C LYS A 88 1.50 10.25 9.12
N GLU A 89 0.60 9.58 8.43
CA GLU A 89 -0.15 8.44 8.98
C GLU A 89 0.75 7.23 9.23
N CYS A 90 1.71 7.01 8.34
CA CYS A 90 2.67 5.92 8.41
C CYS A 90 3.88 6.20 9.33
N LYS A 91 4.01 7.43 9.87
CA LYS A 91 5.15 7.88 10.67
C LYS A 91 6.50 7.57 10.03
N ASP A 92 6.70 8.09 8.82
CA ASP A 92 7.87 7.79 7.97
C ASP A 92 8.06 6.28 7.80
N ARG A 93 6.99 5.59 7.42
CA ARG A 93 6.91 4.14 7.19
C ARG A 93 7.20 3.21 8.38
N ARG A 94 7.54 3.78 9.54
CA ARG A 94 7.79 3.03 10.78
C ARG A 94 6.53 2.33 11.29
N LEU A 95 5.39 3.01 11.25
CA LEU A 95 4.12 2.46 11.74
C LEU A 95 3.47 1.55 10.69
N ALA A 96 3.38 2.01 9.44
CA ALA A 96 2.77 1.28 8.34
C ALA A 96 3.42 1.73 7.03
N ALA A 97 3.31 0.99 5.94
CA ALA A 97 3.86 1.37 4.64
C ALA A 97 2.86 1.03 3.54
N VAL A 98 2.61 1.99 2.66
CA VAL A 98 1.73 1.83 1.49
C VAL A 98 2.56 1.56 0.25
N ALA A 99 2.18 0.56 -0.54
CA ALA A 99 2.66 0.32 -1.88
C ALA A 99 1.48 0.37 -2.87
N THR A 100 1.71 0.93 -4.05
CA THR A 100 0.69 1.03 -5.12
C THR A 100 1.26 0.54 -6.44
N HIS A 101 0.49 -0.29 -7.14
CA HIS A 101 0.90 -0.95 -8.37
C HIS A 101 -0.20 -0.77 -9.43
N ASP A 102 0.22 -0.54 -10.67
CA ASP A 102 -0.69 -0.59 -11.81
C ASP A 102 -1.14 -2.04 -11.98
N LEU A 103 -2.42 -2.31 -11.68
CA LEU A 103 -2.96 -3.66 -11.58
C LEU A 103 -2.83 -4.42 -12.90
N GLU A 104 -2.97 -3.73 -14.03
CA GLU A 104 -2.87 -4.34 -15.36
C GLU A 104 -1.46 -4.90 -15.66
N LYS A 105 -0.46 -4.50 -14.87
CA LYS A 105 0.93 -4.95 -14.99
C LYS A 105 1.35 -5.95 -13.91
N VAL A 106 0.42 -6.34 -13.03
CA VAL A 106 0.69 -7.29 -11.95
C VAL A 106 0.20 -8.67 -12.37
N ALA A 107 1.07 -9.67 -12.35
CA ALA A 107 0.66 -11.06 -12.49
C ALA A 107 -0.01 -11.53 -11.18
N LEU A 108 -1.33 -11.69 -11.19
CA LEU A 108 -2.11 -12.17 -10.06
C LEU A 108 -2.17 -13.71 -10.02
N PRO A 109 -2.46 -14.33 -8.85
CA PRO A 109 -2.48 -13.72 -7.52
C PRO A 109 -1.08 -13.30 -7.05
N VAL A 110 -1.01 -12.47 -6.01
CA VAL A 110 0.28 -12.10 -5.40
C VAL A 110 0.53 -12.86 -4.11
N ARG A 111 1.80 -12.98 -3.72
CA ARG A 111 2.25 -13.62 -2.48
C ARG A 111 3.03 -12.64 -1.62
N TYR A 112 2.55 -12.37 -0.42
CA TYR A 112 3.31 -11.68 0.62
C TYR A 112 4.15 -12.70 1.40
N CYS A 113 5.47 -12.61 1.26
CA CYS A 113 6.40 -13.66 1.69
C CYS A 113 7.75 -13.10 2.12
N ARG A 114 8.60 -13.97 2.66
CA ARG A 114 9.98 -13.64 3.02
C ARG A 114 10.93 -14.13 1.93
N ARG A 115 11.91 -13.31 1.54
CA ARG A 115 12.94 -13.68 0.55
C ARG A 115 14.34 -13.38 1.04
N ASP A 116 15.26 -14.30 0.77
CA ASP A 116 16.68 -14.12 1.06
C ASP A 116 17.27 -13.01 0.19
N THR A 117 17.99 -12.10 0.85
CA THR A 117 18.48 -10.87 0.21
C THR A 117 19.53 -11.15 -0.87
N ARG A 118 20.29 -12.24 -0.75
CA ARG A 118 21.42 -12.55 -1.64
C ARG A 118 21.03 -13.37 -2.86
N SER A 119 19.93 -14.11 -2.81
CA SER A 119 19.46 -14.98 -3.88
C SER A 119 18.37 -14.37 -4.76
N HIS A 120 17.83 -13.20 -4.40
CA HIS A 120 16.74 -12.55 -5.12
C HIS A 120 17.13 -11.17 -5.61
N GLU A 121 16.48 -10.75 -6.70
CA GLU A 121 16.67 -9.46 -7.34
C GLU A 121 15.35 -8.79 -7.67
N MET A 122 15.38 -7.46 -7.82
CA MET A 122 14.25 -6.68 -8.31
C MET A 122 14.74 -5.49 -9.12
N THR A 123 13.95 -5.04 -10.09
CA THR A 123 14.15 -3.72 -10.71
C THR A 123 13.45 -2.69 -9.85
N ALA A 124 14.18 -2.08 -8.91
CA ALA A 124 13.61 -1.08 -8.01
C ALA A 124 13.14 0.17 -8.75
N ARG A 125 12.22 0.92 -8.13
CA ARG A 125 11.69 2.17 -8.67
C ARG A 125 12.81 3.14 -9.11
N LYS A 126 12.73 3.65 -10.34
CA LYS A 126 13.73 4.51 -11.02
C LYS A 126 15.03 3.79 -11.44
N GLU A 127 15.15 2.48 -11.24
CA GLU A 127 16.22 1.68 -11.82
C GLU A 127 15.86 1.21 -13.23
N LYS A 128 16.89 0.85 -14.01
CA LYS A 128 16.72 0.31 -15.36
C LYS A 128 16.91 -1.21 -15.42
N GLU A 129 17.75 -1.73 -14.54
CA GLU A 129 18.14 -3.13 -14.50
C GLU A 129 17.74 -3.74 -13.15
N ALA A 130 17.59 -5.06 -13.11
CA ALA A 130 17.42 -5.77 -11.84
C ALA A 130 18.69 -5.65 -10.99
N VAL A 131 18.49 -5.48 -9.68
CA VAL A 131 19.56 -5.41 -8.69
C VAL A 131 19.25 -6.39 -7.58
N ASN A 132 20.28 -7.07 -7.10
CA ASN A 132 20.19 -7.96 -5.94
C ASN A 132 19.65 -7.21 -4.71
N LEU A 133 18.77 -7.84 -3.93
CA LEU A 133 18.17 -7.19 -2.76
C LEU A 133 19.22 -6.82 -1.70
N HIS A 134 20.29 -7.62 -1.55
CA HIS A 134 21.39 -7.33 -0.64
C HIS A 134 22.11 -6.05 -1.04
N SER A 135 22.46 -5.92 -2.32
CA SER A 135 23.10 -4.72 -2.86
C SER A 135 22.17 -3.51 -2.76
N LEU A 136 20.89 -3.69 -3.06
CA LEU A 136 19.89 -2.63 -2.95
C LEU A 136 19.76 -2.09 -1.51
N LEU A 137 19.87 -2.95 -0.49
CA LEU A 137 19.66 -2.59 0.92
C LEU A 137 20.94 -2.14 1.64
N TRP A 138 22.06 -2.79 1.37
CA TRP A 138 23.26 -2.73 2.22
C TRP A 138 24.50 -2.17 1.55
N GLU A 139 24.59 -2.20 0.22
CA GLU A 139 25.74 -1.62 -0.46
C GLU A 139 25.61 -0.09 -0.51
N GLU A 140 26.70 0.60 -0.18
CA GLU A 140 26.74 2.05 -0.24
C GLU A 140 26.81 2.52 -1.70
N ASP A 141 25.71 3.07 -2.21
CA ASP A 141 25.74 3.77 -3.50
C ASP A 141 26.54 5.09 -3.35
N PRO A 142 27.49 5.38 -4.26
CA PRO A 142 28.29 6.61 -4.23
C PRO A 142 27.48 7.88 -4.53
N THR A 143 26.22 7.78 -4.96
CA THR A 143 25.34 8.92 -5.20
C THR A 143 24.37 9.20 -4.04
N GLU A 144 24.49 10.38 -3.44
CA GLU A 144 23.74 10.86 -2.26
C GLU A 144 22.20 10.71 -2.40
N LYS A 145 21.67 10.75 -3.63
CA LYS A 145 20.22 10.64 -3.90
C LYS A 145 19.64 9.23 -3.69
N LYS A 146 20.41 8.16 -3.93
CA LYS A 146 19.94 6.77 -3.70
C LYS A 146 20.04 6.37 -2.24
N ARG A 147 21.12 6.79 -1.55
CA ARG A 147 21.29 6.71 -0.09
C ARG A 147 20.01 7.11 0.63
N MET A 148 19.48 8.31 0.34
CA MET A 148 18.34 8.84 1.09
C MET A 148 17.04 8.02 1.03
N ALA A 149 16.76 7.27 -0.05
CA ALA A 149 15.49 6.54 -0.19
C ALA A 149 15.50 5.18 0.52
N VAL A 150 16.63 4.47 0.46
CA VAL A 150 16.83 3.17 1.12
C VAL A 150 17.32 3.36 2.56
N ASP A 151 18.28 4.25 2.81
CA ASP A 151 18.88 4.45 4.14
C ASP A 151 17.86 4.89 5.20
N ARG A 152 16.84 5.65 4.78
CA ARG A 152 15.77 6.10 5.69
C ARG A 152 15.00 4.94 6.30
N TYR A 153 14.87 3.80 5.61
CA TYR A 153 13.97 2.72 6.04
C TYR A 153 14.67 1.36 6.19
N ARG A 154 15.91 1.21 5.69
CA ARG A 154 16.71 -0.02 5.85
C ARG A 154 16.94 -0.40 7.31
N HIS A 155 16.93 0.57 8.23
CA HIS A 155 17.06 0.33 9.66
C HIS A 155 15.93 -0.53 10.23
N HIS A 156 14.76 -0.58 9.55
CA HIS A 156 13.68 -1.52 9.89
C HIS A 156 14.01 -2.97 9.54
N LEU A 157 15.00 -3.20 8.66
CA LEU A 157 15.39 -4.52 8.16
C LEU A 157 16.81 -4.91 8.58
N SER A 158 17.48 -4.09 9.40
CA SER A 158 18.88 -4.31 9.78
C SER A 158 19.07 -5.62 10.54
N GLY A 159 20.05 -6.41 10.11
CA GLY A 159 20.37 -7.72 10.71
C GLY A 159 19.53 -8.88 10.18
N LEU A 160 18.63 -8.65 9.22
CA LEU A 160 17.87 -9.71 8.57
C LEU A 160 18.58 -10.17 7.30
N ASP A 161 18.85 -11.47 7.19
CA ASP A 161 19.32 -12.08 5.94
C ASP A 161 18.21 -12.18 4.89
N SER A 162 16.96 -12.12 5.33
CA SER A 162 15.77 -12.29 4.51
C SER A 162 14.67 -11.30 4.91
N VAL A 163 13.99 -10.74 3.91
CA VAL A 163 13.18 -9.52 4.00
C VAL A 163 11.76 -9.73 3.49
N PRO A 164 10.77 -8.94 3.97
CA PRO A 164 9.39 -9.08 3.55
C PRO A 164 9.19 -8.45 2.16
N VAL A 165 8.62 -9.22 1.25
CA VAL A 165 8.37 -8.81 -0.13
C VAL A 165 6.98 -9.23 -0.58
N THR A 166 6.49 -8.58 -1.63
CA THR A 166 5.36 -9.08 -2.42
C THR A 166 5.89 -9.59 -3.75
N GLU A 167 5.60 -10.85 -4.05
CA GLU A 167 5.93 -11.56 -5.27
C GLU A 167 4.67 -11.70 -6.12
N ALA A 168 4.76 -11.40 -7.41
CA ALA A 168 3.69 -11.67 -8.37
C ALA A 168 3.72 -13.15 -8.82
N ASN A 169 2.64 -13.62 -9.45
CA ASN A 169 2.50 -15.03 -9.85
C ASN A 169 3.55 -15.50 -10.89
N ASP A 170 4.19 -14.56 -11.59
CA ASP A 170 5.30 -14.82 -12.49
C ASP A 170 6.67 -14.93 -11.78
N GLY A 171 6.69 -14.83 -10.45
CA GLY A 171 7.88 -14.87 -9.60
C GLY A 171 8.59 -13.53 -9.46
N SER A 172 8.11 -12.46 -10.10
CA SER A 172 8.74 -11.15 -10.00
C SER A 172 8.44 -10.48 -8.65
N ILE A 173 9.46 -9.88 -8.03
CA ILE A 173 9.27 -9.08 -6.80
C ILE A 173 8.75 -7.70 -7.19
N ILE A 174 7.50 -7.41 -6.79
CA ILE A 174 6.86 -6.12 -7.08
C ILE A 174 7.04 -5.12 -5.93
N THR A 175 7.22 -5.58 -4.70
CA THR A 175 7.40 -4.70 -3.53
C THR A 175 8.42 -5.28 -2.57
N LEU A 176 9.37 -4.44 -2.13
CA LEU A 176 10.26 -4.70 -1.00
C LEU A 176 9.80 -3.85 0.18
N HIS A 177 9.12 -4.46 1.14
CA HIS A 177 8.52 -3.73 2.26
C HIS A 177 9.56 -3.40 3.34
N PRO A 178 9.51 -2.21 3.98
CA PRO A 178 8.75 -1.00 3.65
C PRO A 178 9.52 -0.01 2.74
N VAL A 179 10.48 -0.50 1.95
CA VAL A 179 11.53 0.31 1.31
C VAL A 179 11.11 0.86 -0.06
N THR A 180 10.74 0.00 -1.02
CA THR A 180 10.49 0.44 -2.40
C THR A 180 9.60 -0.52 -3.17
N ASN A 181 9.03 -0.02 -4.27
CA ASN A 181 8.27 -0.80 -5.24
C ASN A 181 9.16 -1.07 -6.47
N CYS A 182 8.74 -1.99 -7.33
CA CYS A 182 9.39 -2.20 -8.61
C CYS A 182 9.06 -1.10 -9.62
N GLU A 183 9.85 -1.02 -10.69
CA GLU A 183 9.62 -0.08 -11.80
C GLU A 183 8.51 -0.57 -12.75
N GLN A 184 8.38 -1.89 -12.91
CA GLN A 184 7.50 -2.55 -13.89
C GLN A 184 6.03 -2.18 -13.68
N THR A 185 5.55 -2.21 -12.44
CA THR A 185 4.14 -1.97 -12.09
C THR A 185 3.90 -0.50 -11.74
N ARG A 186 4.70 0.42 -12.28
CA ARG A 186 4.62 1.84 -11.95
C ARG A 186 3.29 2.44 -12.39
N ILE A 187 2.65 3.14 -11.44
CA ILE A 187 1.54 4.07 -11.69
C ILE A 187 1.95 5.16 -12.69
N SER A 188 1.12 5.34 -13.71
CA SER A 188 1.22 6.40 -14.72
C SER A 188 -0.14 7.09 -14.91
N SER A 189 -0.20 8.07 -15.80
CA SER A 189 -1.47 8.71 -16.19
C SER A 189 -2.42 7.78 -16.96
N SER A 190 -1.94 6.63 -17.44
CA SER A 190 -2.77 5.63 -18.13
C SER A 190 -3.32 4.55 -17.20
N THR A 191 -2.88 4.50 -15.95
CA THR A 191 -3.33 3.49 -14.98
C THR A 191 -4.80 3.71 -14.64
N SER A 192 -5.62 2.67 -14.85
CA SER A 192 -7.07 2.68 -14.61
C SER A 192 -7.48 1.92 -13.34
N SER A 193 -6.63 0.98 -12.90
CA SER A 193 -6.83 0.12 -11.74
C SER A 193 -5.53 0.02 -10.94
N VAL A 194 -5.63 0.12 -9.61
CA VAL A 194 -4.47 0.16 -8.72
C VAL A 194 -4.61 -0.89 -7.64
N LEU A 195 -3.64 -1.81 -7.59
CA LEU A 195 -3.43 -2.65 -6.42
C LEU A 195 -2.79 -1.78 -5.32
N VAL A 196 -3.43 -1.74 -4.16
CA VAL A 196 -2.93 -1.11 -2.94
C VAL A 196 -2.55 -2.20 -1.97
N GLU A 197 -1.35 -2.07 -1.40
CA GLU A 197 -0.86 -2.95 -0.34
C GLU A 197 -0.45 -2.09 0.86
N VAL A 198 -0.87 -2.47 2.06
CA VAL A 198 -0.47 -1.79 3.29
C VAL A 198 0.05 -2.81 4.29
N THR A 199 1.29 -2.61 4.71
CA THR A 199 1.94 -3.47 5.70
C THR A 199 2.26 -2.71 6.99
N SER A 200 2.18 -3.38 8.14
CA SER A 200 2.56 -2.83 9.44
C SER A 200 3.31 -3.86 10.28
N SER A 201 4.26 -3.39 11.08
CA SER A 201 4.92 -4.19 12.13
C SER A 201 4.27 -4.03 13.51
N VAL A 202 3.21 -3.21 13.62
CA VAL A 202 2.62 -2.82 14.92
C VAL A 202 1.22 -3.38 15.10
N SER A 203 0.30 -3.12 14.17
CA SER A 203 -1.06 -3.66 14.23
C SER A 203 -1.77 -3.61 12.88
N VAL A 204 -2.75 -4.49 12.69
CA VAL A 204 -3.65 -4.45 11.53
C VAL A 204 -4.48 -3.15 11.50
N ASP A 205 -4.87 -2.61 12.66
CA ASP A 205 -5.58 -1.33 12.74
C ASP A 205 -4.77 -0.17 12.14
N ALA A 206 -3.44 -0.22 12.23
CA ALA A 206 -2.60 0.77 11.58
C ALA A 206 -2.66 0.65 10.06
N CYS A 207 -2.77 -0.56 9.52
CA CYS A 207 -2.99 -0.78 8.10
C CYS A 207 -4.34 -0.23 7.68
N TYR A 208 -5.42 -0.58 8.38
CA TYR A 208 -6.77 -0.15 8.01
C TYR A 208 -6.91 1.38 8.00
N ARG A 209 -6.47 2.08 9.06
CA ARG A 209 -6.49 3.55 9.08
C ARG A 209 -5.77 4.18 7.90
N VAL A 210 -4.66 3.57 7.47
CA VAL A 210 -3.89 4.07 6.33
C VAL A 210 -4.61 3.81 5.01
N VAL A 211 -5.29 2.66 4.86
CA VAL A 211 -6.11 2.39 3.69
C VAL A 211 -7.29 3.36 3.65
N ASP A 212 -7.98 3.62 4.76
CA ASP A 212 -9.11 4.56 4.82
C ASP A 212 -8.69 5.95 4.33
N VAL A 213 -7.62 6.49 4.90
CA VAL A 213 -7.11 7.81 4.50
C VAL A 213 -6.69 7.81 3.03
N LEU A 214 -6.09 6.73 2.52
CA LEU A 214 -5.74 6.64 1.10
C LEU A 214 -6.99 6.64 0.22
N VAL A 215 -7.98 5.82 0.54
CA VAL A 215 -9.24 5.67 -0.19
C VAL A 215 -10.00 7.00 -0.19
N GLU A 216 -10.32 7.54 0.98
CA GLU A 216 -11.05 8.81 1.13
C GLU A 216 -10.40 9.94 0.32
N ARG A 217 -9.08 10.08 0.42
CA ARG A 217 -8.36 11.16 -0.27
C ARG A 217 -8.20 10.89 -1.75
N THR A 218 -8.18 9.64 -2.18
CA THR A 218 -8.17 9.29 -3.62
C THR A 218 -9.54 9.52 -4.24
N PHE A 219 -10.64 9.33 -3.49
CA PHE A 219 -11.99 9.65 -3.93
C PHE A 219 -12.12 11.14 -4.33
N LEU A 220 -11.48 12.04 -3.58
CA LEU A 220 -11.44 13.48 -3.91
C LEU A 220 -10.72 13.79 -5.23
N ILE A 221 -9.82 12.89 -5.67
CA ILE A 221 -9.08 13.02 -6.92
C ILE A 221 -9.85 12.35 -8.07
N CYS A 222 -10.46 11.19 -7.78
CA CYS A 222 -11.17 10.32 -8.71
C CYS A 222 -12.52 9.88 -8.10
N PRO A 223 -13.58 10.71 -8.14
CA PRO A 223 -14.86 10.38 -7.51
C PRO A 223 -15.59 9.19 -8.13
N GLN A 224 -15.24 8.80 -9.36
CA GLN A 224 -15.82 7.66 -10.06
C GLN A 224 -15.18 6.31 -9.71
N MET A 225 -14.19 6.31 -8.81
CA MET A 225 -13.48 5.09 -8.45
C MET A 225 -14.36 4.14 -7.64
N THR A 226 -14.09 2.84 -7.74
CA THR A 226 -14.65 1.83 -6.83
C THR A 226 -13.53 1.13 -6.08
N VAL A 227 -13.84 0.62 -4.88
CA VAL A 227 -12.88 -0.13 -4.07
C VAL A 227 -13.33 -1.58 -4.01
N HIS A 228 -12.41 -2.49 -4.28
CA HIS A 228 -12.62 -3.93 -4.15
C HIS A 228 -11.60 -4.48 -3.17
N GLN A 229 -12.07 -5.18 -2.14
CA GLN A 229 -11.15 -5.81 -1.20
C GLN A 229 -10.40 -6.97 -1.88
N MET A 230 -9.15 -7.20 -1.52
CA MET A 230 -8.45 -8.45 -1.84
C MET A 230 -8.62 -9.44 -0.69
N LYS A 231 -8.82 -10.72 -1.01
CA LYS A 231 -8.89 -11.78 -0.01
C LYS A 231 -7.47 -12.16 0.42
N VAL A 232 -7.09 -11.89 1.66
CA VAL A 232 -5.79 -12.32 2.19
C VAL A 232 -5.98 -13.67 2.85
N ILE A 233 -5.22 -14.68 2.41
CA ILE A 233 -5.24 -16.04 2.96
C ILE A 233 -3.86 -16.45 3.43
N ASP A 234 -3.78 -17.27 4.46
CA ASP A 234 -2.53 -17.92 4.84
C ASP A 234 -2.23 -19.16 4.00
N ASN A 235 -1.13 -19.86 4.32
CA ASN A 235 -0.73 -21.09 3.64
C ASN A 235 -1.70 -22.27 3.84
N GLU A 236 -2.56 -22.20 4.85
CA GLU A 236 -3.59 -23.21 5.13
C GLU A 236 -4.93 -22.86 4.44
N GLY A 237 -5.00 -21.70 3.79
CA GLY A 237 -6.20 -21.19 3.13
C GLY A 237 -7.17 -20.46 4.07
N ASN A 238 -6.80 -20.24 5.33
CA ASN A 238 -7.61 -19.46 6.26
C ASN A 238 -7.52 -17.98 5.88
N SER A 239 -8.65 -17.27 5.87
CA SER A 239 -8.61 -15.84 5.63
C SER A 239 -7.97 -15.13 6.82
N GLN A 240 -6.93 -14.34 6.55
CA GLN A 240 -6.16 -13.66 7.59
C GLN A 240 -6.77 -12.32 7.95
N HIS A 241 -7.44 -11.61 7.03
CA HIS A 241 -8.12 -10.34 7.29
C HIS A 241 -9.20 -10.09 6.21
N GLU A 242 -10.46 -9.96 6.64
CA GLU A 242 -11.57 -9.46 5.79
C GLU A 242 -11.83 -7.97 6.12
N PHE A 243 -12.26 -7.16 5.17
CA PHE A 243 -12.67 -5.76 5.36
C PHE A 243 -13.53 -5.28 4.18
N THR A 244 -14.82 -5.13 4.42
CA THR A 244 -15.78 -4.68 3.41
C THR A 244 -15.77 -3.16 3.27
N TYR A 245 -15.79 -2.66 2.03
CA TYR A 245 -16.12 -1.26 1.75
C TYR A 245 -17.53 -1.16 1.17
N ASP A 246 -18.44 -0.52 1.88
CA ASP A 246 -19.65 0.06 1.29
C ASP A 246 -19.40 1.54 0.98
N LEU A 247 -19.33 1.85 -0.32
CA LEU A 247 -19.20 3.20 -0.90
C LEU A 247 -20.55 3.87 -1.15
#